data_AF-A0A6I4W5R8-F1
#
_entry.id   AF-A0A6I4W5R8-F1
#
_cell.length_a   1.000
_cell.length_b   1.000
_cell.length_c   1.000
_cell.angle_alpha   90.00
_cell.angle_beta   90.00
_cell.angle_gamma   90.00
#
_symmetry.space_group_name_H-M   'P 1'
#
loop_
_entity.id
_entity.type
_entity.pdbx_description
1 polymer ?
#
loop_
_entity_poly.entity_id
_entity_poly.type
_entity_poly.pdbx_seq_one_letter_code
_entity_poly.pdbx_strand_id
1 'polypeptide(L)'
;MLPLVTAVRYVTPLREGGSLPGIVEADDLGTYVMKFHGAGQGRKALVAEVIAGELGRRLGLRVPSLVVIDLDPLIGRHEPDPDVQDLLKASTGWNLGVDYLPRSFGFDPLGWEVDAAFASRVLWFDAFIGNVDRSWRNPNLLVWHGDVWLIDHGASLIFHHAWANAARLFSGPYDVDDHVLTPRATELAAAEAEFAPRVTEDLLREIVALVPDAWLDGEPGFDGPDAVRDAYVEILLKRAAEPRVWLPSLDVAVNRPRTASRRGANRPGWLGGPA
;
A
#
# COMPACT_ATOMS: atom_id res chain seq x y z
N MET A 1 -2.56 -9.20 -17.64
CA MET A 1 -3.44 -8.03 -17.47
C MET A 1 -4.49 -8.37 -16.41
N LEU A 2 -4.86 -7.42 -15.56
CA LEU A 2 -5.97 -7.59 -14.62
C LEU A 2 -7.31 -7.78 -15.37
N PRO A 3 -8.31 -8.44 -14.76
CA PRO A 3 -9.66 -8.48 -15.33
C PRO A 3 -10.20 -7.06 -15.55
N LEU A 4 -10.85 -6.83 -16.69
CA LEU A 4 -11.52 -5.57 -17.00
C LEU A 4 -13.02 -5.75 -16.84
N VAL A 5 -13.64 -4.87 -16.07
CA VAL A 5 -15.09 -4.83 -15.80
C VAL A 5 -15.62 -3.41 -16.01
N THR A 6 -16.91 -3.27 -16.22
CA THR A 6 -17.56 -1.96 -16.38
C THR A 6 -18.33 -1.60 -15.12
N ALA A 7 -18.15 -0.38 -14.61
CA ALA A 7 -18.95 0.14 -13.51
C ALA A 7 -20.42 0.23 -13.94
N VAL A 8 -21.31 -0.42 -13.20
CA VAL A 8 -22.76 -0.37 -13.43
C VAL A 8 -23.42 0.62 -12.49
N ARG A 9 -22.97 0.68 -11.23
CA ARG A 9 -23.54 1.57 -10.22
C ARG A 9 -22.50 2.06 -9.23
N TYR A 10 -22.44 3.38 -9.04
CA TYR A 10 -21.78 3.98 -7.88
C TYR A 10 -22.71 3.90 -6.66
N VAL A 11 -22.32 3.14 -5.64
CA VAL A 11 -23.18 2.81 -4.50
C VAL A 11 -23.07 3.86 -3.41
N THR A 12 -21.85 4.11 -2.92
CA THR A 12 -21.59 5.10 -1.87
C THR A 12 -20.12 5.48 -1.82
N PRO A 13 -19.79 6.74 -1.51
CA PRO A 13 -18.42 7.11 -1.12
C PRO A 13 -18.04 6.43 0.21
N LEU A 14 -16.78 6.04 0.32
CA LEU A 14 -16.11 5.71 1.57
C LEU A 14 -15.34 6.94 2.02
N ARG A 15 -15.73 7.49 3.18
CA ARG A 15 -15.13 8.70 3.75
C ARG A 15 -13.88 8.35 4.55
N GLU A 16 -12.93 7.68 3.91
CA GLU A 16 -11.63 7.32 4.49
C GLU A 16 -10.55 8.22 3.88
N GLY A 17 -9.94 9.07 4.71
CA GLY A 17 -8.81 9.90 4.31
C GLY A 17 -9.09 10.87 3.15
N GLY A 18 -8.02 11.27 2.45
CA GLY A 18 -8.05 12.26 1.37
C GLY A 18 -8.28 11.70 -0.04
N SER A 19 -8.40 10.38 -0.20
CA SER A 19 -8.54 9.72 -1.52
C SER A 19 -9.99 9.44 -1.92
N LEU A 20 -10.94 9.52 -0.98
CA LEU A 20 -12.39 9.32 -1.17
C LEU A 20 -12.72 8.13 -2.10
N PRO A 21 -12.26 6.90 -1.80
CA PRO A 21 -12.65 5.73 -2.59
C PRO A 21 -14.16 5.51 -2.49
N GLY A 22 -14.73 4.69 -3.37
CA GLY A 22 -16.18 4.43 -3.34
C GLY A 22 -16.54 3.02 -3.71
N ILE A 23 -17.67 2.54 -3.16
CA ILE A 23 -18.20 1.22 -3.47
C ILE A 23 -18.90 1.29 -4.83
N VAL A 24 -18.54 0.37 -5.72
CA VAL A 24 -19.11 0.22 -7.07
C VAL A 24 -19.56 -1.21 -7.30
N GLU A 25 -20.71 -1.36 -7.96
CA GLU A 25 -21.15 -2.63 -8.54
C GLU A 25 -20.76 -2.65 -10.02
N ALA A 26 -20.25 -3.78 -10.51
CA ALA A 26 -19.83 -3.96 -11.88
C ALA A 26 -20.67 -5.00 -12.65
N ASP A 27 -20.44 -5.09 -13.96
CA ASP A 27 -21.18 -5.94 -14.89
C ASP A 27 -20.92 -7.44 -14.72
N ASP A 28 -19.85 -7.81 -14.03
CA ASP A 28 -19.51 -9.17 -13.62
C ASP A 28 -20.23 -9.65 -12.35
N LEU A 29 -21.18 -8.84 -11.84
CA LEU A 29 -21.89 -9.04 -10.57
C LEU A 29 -21.02 -8.89 -9.32
N GLY A 30 -19.79 -8.39 -9.47
CA GLY A 30 -18.88 -8.07 -8.38
C GLY A 30 -19.17 -6.72 -7.72
N THR A 31 -18.72 -6.58 -6.47
CA THR A 31 -18.72 -5.33 -5.72
C THR A 31 -17.30 -4.97 -5.36
N TYR A 32 -16.90 -3.73 -5.64
CA TYR A 32 -15.51 -3.30 -5.53
C TYR A 32 -15.39 -2.00 -4.75
N VAL A 33 -14.31 -1.85 -3.99
CA VAL A 33 -13.80 -0.55 -3.56
C VAL A 33 -13.00 0.03 -4.72
N MET A 34 -13.55 1.04 -5.37
CA MET A 34 -12.91 1.71 -6.49
C MET A 34 -11.99 2.83 -5.99
N LYS A 35 -10.73 2.78 -6.43
CA LYS A 35 -9.74 3.85 -6.27
C LYS A 35 -9.62 4.64 -7.57
N PHE A 36 -9.80 5.95 -7.45
CA PHE A 36 -9.95 6.86 -8.56
C PHE A 36 -8.61 7.36 -9.11
N HIS A 37 -8.40 7.28 -10.42
CA HIS A 37 -7.18 7.80 -11.05
C HIS A 37 -7.07 9.32 -10.99
N GLY A 38 -8.21 10.02 -10.91
CA GLY A 38 -8.30 11.48 -10.75
C GLY A 38 -8.20 11.96 -9.30
N ALA A 39 -8.03 11.07 -8.32
CA ALA A 39 -7.82 11.47 -6.92
C ALA A 39 -6.46 12.19 -6.74
N GLY A 40 -6.31 12.95 -5.64
CA GLY A 40 -5.08 13.72 -5.39
C GLY A 40 -3.79 12.90 -5.30
N GLN A 41 -3.89 11.60 -5.00
CA GLN A 41 -2.76 10.66 -5.01
C GLN A 41 -2.33 10.23 -6.43
N GLY A 42 -3.23 10.36 -7.41
CA GLY A 42 -3.00 10.11 -8.83
C GLY A 42 -2.75 8.64 -9.19
N ARG A 43 -2.43 8.42 -10.48
CA ARG A 43 -2.18 7.08 -11.06
C ARG A 43 -1.11 6.28 -10.34
N LYS A 44 -0.08 6.95 -9.79
CA LYS A 44 1.03 6.28 -9.09
C LYS A 44 0.55 5.45 -7.89
N ALA A 45 -0.45 5.92 -7.15
CA ALA A 45 -1.03 5.13 -6.07
C ALA A 45 -1.74 3.86 -6.58
N LEU A 46 -2.39 3.93 -7.75
CA LEU A 46 -2.98 2.74 -8.39
C LEU A 46 -1.90 1.76 -8.84
N VAL A 47 -0.81 2.27 -9.42
CA VAL A 47 0.35 1.46 -9.80
C VAL A 47 0.97 0.77 -8.59
N ALA A 48 1.14 1.49 -7.47
CA ALA A 48 1.64 0.91 -6.22
C ALA A 48 0.70 -0.16 -5.67
N GLU A 49 -0.61 0.07 -5.67
CA GLU A 49 -1.59 -0.93 -5.25
C GLU A 49 -1.51 -2.21 -6.08
N VAL A 50 -1.39 -2.11 -7.41
CA VAL A 50 -1.23 -3.28 -8.28
C VAL A 50 0.08 -4.00 -8.00
N ILE A 51 1.21 -3.30 -8.01
CA ILE A 51 2.52 -3.95 -7.86
C ILE A 51 2.65 -4.59 -6.47
N ALA A 52 2.35 -3.85 -5.41
CA ALA A 52 2.46 -4.35 -4.05
C ALA A 52 1.39 -5.42 -3.76
N GLY A 53 0.13 -5.17 -4.11
CA GLY A 53 -0.95 -6.10 -3.84
C GLY A 53 -0.75 -7.45 -4.53
N GLU A 54 -0.40 -7.44 -5.82
CA GLU A 54 -0.17 -8.66 -6.59
C GLU A 54 1.12 -9.39 -6.17
N LEU A 55 2.15 -8.66 -5.72
CA LEU A 55 3.32 -9.26 -5.07
C LEU A 55 2.92 -9.95 -3.76
N GLY A 56 2.15 -9.29 -2.90
CA GLY A 56 1.66 -9.85 -1.64
C GLY A 56 0.88 -11.14 -1.87
N ARG A 57 -0.04 -11.16 -2.85
CA ARG A 57 -0.78 -12.37 -3.26
C ARG A 57 0.15 -13.50 -3.70
N ARG A 58 1.14 -13.20 -4.54
CA ARG A 58 2.13 -14.18 -5.03
C ARG A 58 3.07 -14.69 -3.94
N LEU A 59 3.29 -13.92 -2.89
CA LEU A 59 4.00 -14.34 -1.67
C LEU A 59 3.12 -15.16 -0.71
N GLY A 60 1.81 -15.25 -0.96
CA GLY A 60 0.85 -16.00 -0.16
C GLY A 60 0.20 -15.19 0.97
N LEU A 61 0.34 -13.86 0.94
CA LEU A 61 -0.40 -12.96 1.82
C LEU A 61 -1.83 -12.80 1.30
N ARG A 62 -2.75 -12.61 2.25
CA ARG A 62 -4.17 -12.36 1.94
C ARG A 62 -4.34 -10.89 1.56
N VAL A 63 -4.43 -10.62 0.27
CA VAL A 63 -4.75 -9.30 -0.29
C VAL A 63 -5.97 -9.50 -1.19
N PRO A 64 -7.00 -8.63 -1.16
CA PRO A 64 -8.15 -8.75 -2.04
C PRO A 64 -7.75 -8.77 -3.52
N SER A 65 -8.57 -9.39 -4.37
CA SER A 65 -8.29 -9.45 -5.81
C SER A 65 -8.46 -8.06 -6.43
N LEU A 66 -7.67 -7.78 -7.47
CA LEU A 66 -7.70 -6.50 -8.18
C LEU A 66 -8.33 -6.64 -9.56
N VAL A 67 -9.05 -5.61 -9.98
CA VAL A 67 -9.63 -5.48 -11.33
C VAL A 67 -9.40 -4.07 -11.86
N VAL A 68 -9.45 -3.90 -13.18
CA VAL A 68 -9.62 -2.59 -13.81
C VAL A 68 -11.11 -2.35 -13.97
N ILE A 69 -11.60 -1.20 -13.49
CA ILE A 69 -13.00 -0.78 -13.64
C ILE A 69 -13.06 0.37 -14.65
N ASP A 70 -13.80 0.19 -15.73
CA ASP A 70 -14.15 1.27 -16.65
C ASP A 70 -15.33 2.09 -16.09
N LEU A 71 -15.07 3.35 -15.75
CA LEU A 71 -16.05 4.30 -15.22
C LEU A 71 -16.68 5.11 -16.35
N ASP A 72 -17.96 4.87 -16.60
CA ASP A 72 -18.76 5.65 -17.53
C ASP A 72 -18.92 7.11 -17.02
N PRO A 73 -18.66 8.14 -17.85
CA PRO A 73 -18.81 9.55 -17.47
C PRO A 73 -20.24 9.95 -17.06
N LEU A 74 -21.25 9.14 -17.37
CA LEU A 74 -22.64 9.36 -16.97
C LEU A 74 -22.87 9.10 -15.48
N ILE A 75 -22.11 8.19 -14.84
CA ILE A 75 -22.35 7.75 -13.45
C ILE A 75 -22.19 8.92 -12.47
N GLY A 76 -21.25 9.83 -12.71
CA GLY A 76 -21.02 10.99 -11.83
C GLY A 76 -22.04 12.13 -11.98
N ARG A 77 -22.89 12.15 -13.00
CA ARG A 77 -23.73 13.34 -13.32
C ARG A 77 -24.77 13.68 -12.27
N HIS A 78 -25.23 12.69 -11.52
CA HIS A 78 -26.29 12.83 -10.53
C HIS A 78 -25.80 12.66 -9.09
N GLU A 79 -24.49 12.57 -8.88
CA GLU A 79 -23.91 12.55 -7.54
C GLU A 79 -24.22 13.90 -6.83
N PRO A 80 -24.92 13.90 -5.68
CA PRO A 80 -25.30 15.12 -4.97
C PRO A 80 -24.12 15.81 -4.28
N ASP A 81 -23.09 15.07 -3.87
CA ASP A 81 -21.89 15.63 -3.23
C ASP A 81 -20.95 16.23 -4.30
N PRO A 82 -20.76 17.56 -4.36
CA PRO A 82 -19.99 18.20 -5.43
C PRO A 82 -18.53 17.72 -5.51
N ASP A 83 -17.91 17.43 -4.37
CA ASP A 83 -16.52 16.98 -4.32
C ASP A 83 -16.39 15.57 -4.92
N VAL A 84 -17.34 14.68 -4.59
CA VAL A 84 -17.41 13.33 -5.17
C VAL A 84 -17.76 13.41 -6.66
N GLN A 85 -18.69 14.28 -7.05
CA GLN A 85 -19.06 14.48 -8.44
C GLN A 85 -17.86 14.91 -9.30
N ASP A 86 -17.07 15.86 -8.82
CA ASP A 86 -15.89 16.34 -9.55
C ASP A 86 -14.79 15.28 -9.62
N LEU A 87 -14.62 14.48 -8.55
CA LEU A 87 -13.74 13.31 -8.56
C LEU A 87 -14.17 12.27 -9.62
N LEU A 88 -15.47 11.96 -9.70
CA LEU A 88 -16.02 11.02 -10.68
C LEU A 88 -15.80 11.50 -12.12
N LYS A 89 -16.05 12.79 -12.39
CA LYS A 89 -15.79 13.39 -13.71
C LYS A 89 -14.32 13.32 -14.08
N ALA A 90 -13.43 13.67 -13.16
CA ALA A 90 -11.98 13.61 -13.35
C ALA A 90 -11.46 12.18 -13.55
N SER A 91 -12.24 11.18 -13.16
CA SER A 91 -11.85 9.77 -13.14
C SER A 91 -12.54 8.92 -14.20
N THR A 92 -13.10 9.54 -15.26
CA THR A 92 -13.69 8.78 -16.39
C THR A 92 -12.67 7.79 -16.98
N GLY A 93 -13.12 6.59 -17.37
CA GLY A 93 -12.26 5.54 -17.92
C GLY A 93 -11.71 4.59 -16.86
N TRP A 94 -10.48 4.10 -17.05
CA TRP A 94 -9.92 2.99 -16.27
C TRP A 94 -9.42 3.40 -14.88
N ASN A 95 -10.08 2.87 -13.86
CA ASN A 95 -9.77 2.98 -12.45
C ASN A 95 -9.41 1.61 -11.86
N LEU A 96 -8.92 1.60 -10.62
CA LEU A 96 -8.62 0.35 -9.93
C LEU A 96 -9.80 -0.08 -9.06
N GLY A 97 -10.25 -1.32 -9.22
CA GLY A 97 -11.15 -1.99 -8.29
C GLY A 97 -10.38 -2.92 -7.37
N VAL A 98 -10.66 -2.82 -6.07
CA VAL A 98 -10.23 -3.79 -5.06
C VAL A 98 -11.47 -4.55 -4.60
N ASP A 99 -11.42 -5.88 -4.61
CA ASP A 99 -12.56 -6.70 -4.18
C ASP A 99 -13.08 -6.26 -2.81
N TYR A 100 -14.38 -5.96 -2.73
CA TYR A 100 -15.01 -5.53 -1.49
C TYR A 100 -15.25 -6.74 -0.60
N LEU A 101 -14.76 -6.69 0.64
CA LEU A 101 -14.91 -7.78 1.61
C LEU A 101 -16.14 -7.53 2.50
N PRO A 102 -17.35 -8.03 2.15
CA PRO A 102 -18.55 -7.74 2.92
C PRO A 102 -18.45 -8.32 4.33
N ARG A 103 -18.86 -7.51 5.32
CA ARG A 103 -18.79 -7.83 6.76
C ARG A 103 -17.38 -7.97 7.30
N SER A 104 -16.37 -7.42 6.63
CA SER A 104 -15.06 -7.22 7.23
C SER A 104 -15.11 -6.14 8.32
N PHE A 105 -14.17 -6.19 9.25
CA PHE A 105 -13.95 -5.16 10.26
C PHE A 105 -12.51 -4.66 10.20
N GLY A 106 -12.26 -3.42 10.60
CA GLY A 106 -10.90 -2.92 10.77
C GLY A 106 -10.16 -3.77 11.81
N PHE A 107 -8.92 -4.12 11.52
CA PHE A 107 -8.04 -4.79 12.47
C PHE A 107 -7.72 -3.85 13.64
N ASP A 108 -7.91 -4.32 14.87
CA ASP A 108 -7.47 -3.63 16.09
C ASP A 108 -6.45 -4.53 16.81
N PRO A 109 -5.18 -4.09 16.98
CA PRO A 109 -4.15 -4.87 17.67
C PRO A 109 -4.46 -5.14 19.15
N LEU A 110 -5.41 -4.42 19.75
CA LEU A 110 -5.89 -4.68 21.13
C LEU A 110 -6.95 -5.77 21.19
N GLY A 111 -7.70 -5.97 20.10
CA GLY A 111 -8.82 -6.91 20.02
C GLY A 111 -8.53 -8.18 19.23
N TRP A 112 -7.48 -8.18 18.40
CA TRP A 112 -7.13 -9.30 17.54
C TRP A 112 -5.66 -9.69 17.69
N GLU A 113 -5.41 -10.97 17.95
CA GLU A 113 -4.05 -11.50 18.01
C GLU A 113 -3.68 -12.15 16.67
N VAL A 114 -2.46 -11.89 16.23
CA VAL A 114 -1.83 -12.59 15.10
C VAL A 114 -0.62 -13.38 15.60
N ASP A 115 -0.34 -14.50 14.96
CA ASP A 115 0.87 -15.27 15.25
C ASP A 115 2.14 -14.55 14.78
N ALA A 116 3.28 -14.92 15.36
CA ALA A 116 4.55 -14.25 15.11
C ALA A 116 5.04 -14.44 13.67
N ALA A 117 4.78 -15.60 13.07
CA ALA A 117 5.16 -15.90 11.69
C ALA A 117 4.41 -15.00 10.70
N PHE A 118 3.08 -14.83 10.87
CA PHE A 118 2.28 -13.91 10.07
C PHE A 118 2.74 -12.46 10.24
N ALA A 119 2.90 -12.01 11.49
CA ALA A 119 3.38 -10.66 11.78
C ALA A 119 4.74 -10.36 11.11
N SER A 120 5.66 -11.32 11.18
CA SER A 120 6.98 -11.21 10.54
C SER A 120 6.92 -11.23 9.01
N ARG A 121 6.05 -12.06 8.41
CA ARG A 121 5.85 -12.05 6.94
C ARG A 121 5.30 -10.73 6.45
N VAL A 122 4.30 -10.17 7.13
CA VAL A 122 3.72 -8.87 6.79
C VAL A 122 4.76 -7.77 6.96
N LEU A 123 5.46 -7.72 8.10
CA LEU A 123 6.49 -6.71 8.32
C LEU A 123 7.63 -6.78 7.29
N TRP A 124 8.10 -7.99 6.95
CA TRP A 124 9.10 -8.15 5.90
C TRP A 124 8.59 -7.63 4.55
N PHE A 125 7.34 -7.94 4.21
CA PHE A 125 6.71 -7.52 2.96
C PHE A 125 6.55 -6.00 2.90
N ASP A 126 6.02 -5.37 3.94
CA ASP A 126 5.88 -3.91 4.03
C ASP A 126 7.24 -3.21 4.01
N ALA A 127 8.25 -3.79 4.66
CA ALA A 127 9.61 -3.31 4.56
C ALA A 127 10.16 -3.43 3.14
N PHE A 128 9.91 -4.54 2.43
CA PHE A 128 10.35 -4.72 1.05
C PHE A 128 9.73 -3.68 0.10
N ILE A 129 8.41 -3.47 0.16
CA ILE A 129 7.72 -2.49 -0.70
C ILE A 129 7.84 -1.04 -0.18
N GLY A 130 8.42 -0.85 1.01
CA GLY A 130 8.54 0.45 1.67
C GLY A 130 7.19 1.09 1.97
N ASN A 131 6.25 0.32 2.53
CA ASN A 131 4.92 0.79 2.89
C ASN A 131 4.97 1.67 4.14
N VAL A 132 4.72 2.96 4.04
CA VAL A 132 4.78 3.88 5.20
C VAL A 132 3.46 4.02 5.96
N ASP A 133 2.38 3.40 5.49
CA ASP A 133 1.02 3.61 6.00
C ASP A 133 0.42 2.36 6.63
N ARG A 134 1.24 1.45 7.20
CA ARG A 134 0.76 0.34 8.03
C ARG A 134 1.03 0.61 9.51
N SER A 135 0.32 1.59 10.07
CA SER A 135 0.56 2.07 11.44
C SER A 135 -0.48 1.56 12.44
N TRP A 136 -0.21 1.67 13.74
CA TRP A 136 -1.22 1.35 14.76
C TRP A 136 -2.46 2.26 14.74
N ARG A 137 -2.35 3.47 14.16
CA ARG A 137 -3.48 4.42 14.00
C ARG A 137 -4.29 4.13 12.74
N ASN A 138 -3.60 3.69 11.69
CA ASN A 138 -4.19 3.30 10.43
C ASN A 138 -3.57 1.96 9.99
N PRO A 139 -4.11 0.82 10.48
CA PRO A 139 -3.50 -0.48 10.18
C PRO A 139 -3.60 -0.87 8.72
N ASN A 140 -4.57 -0.35 7.96
CA ASN A 140 -4.86 -0.80 6.59
C ASN A 140 -4.93 -2.35 6.51
N LEU A 141 -5.54 -2.95 7.53
CA LEU A 141 -5.75 -4.37 7.70
C LEU A 141 -7.22 -4.60 8.01
N LEU A 142 -7.80 -5.64 7.42
CA LEU A 142 -9.17 -6.07 7.66
C LEU A 142 -9.20 -7.46 8.28
N VAL A 143 -10.13 -7.71 9.19
CA VAL A 143 -10.50 -9.06 9.61
C VAL A 143 -11.70 -9.50 8.80
N TRP A 144 -11.57 -10.58 8.04
CA TRP A 144 -12.64 -11.13 7.21
C TRP A 144 -12.66 -12.66 7.33
N HIS A 145 -13.82 -13.19 7.71
CA HIS A 145 -14.01 -14.63 7.99
C HIS A 145 -12.99 -15.24 8.98
N GLY A 146 -12.49 -14.43 9.93
CA GLY A 146 -11.53 -14.84 10.96
C GLY A 146 -10.06 -14.68 10.57
N ASP A 147 -9.79 -14.37 9.31
CA ASP A 147 -8.44 -14.13 8.80
C ASP A 147 -8.13 -12.63 8.68
N VAL A 148 -6.84 -12.28 8.79
CA VAL A 148 -6.35 -10.91 8.54
C VAL A 148 -5.97 -10.74 7.07
N TRP A 149 -6.50 -9.69 6.45
CA TRP A 149 -6.31 -9.29 5.06
C TRP A 149 -5.62 -7.93 4.97
N LEU A 150 -4.68 -7.80 4.05
CA LEU A 150 -3.94 -6.58 3.78
C LEU A 150 -4.68 -5.78 2.71
N ILE A 151 -4.96 -4.52 3.03
CA ILE A 151 -5.52 -3.56 2.09
C ILE A 151 -4.60 -2.34 1.99
N ASP A 152 -4.90 -1.50 1.01
CA ASP A 152 -4.31 -0.17 0.82
C ASP A 152 -2.77 -0.13 0.84
N HIS A 153 -2.19 -0.53 -0.28
CA HIS A 153 -0.76 -0.44 -0.55
C HIS A 153 -0.40 0.81 -1.35
N GLY A 154 -1.34 1.74 -1.58
CA GLY A 154 -1.15 2.93 -2.40
C GLY A 154 -0.07 3.89 -1.88
N ALA A 155 0.30 3.80 -0.60
CA ALA A 155 1.39 4.55 0.04
C ALA A 155 2.75 3.79 0.03
N SER A 156 2.86 2.72 -0.76
CA SER A 156 4.11 1.98 -0.97
C SER A 156 4.87 2.50 -2.19
N LEU A 157 6.11 2.02 -2.40
CA LEU A 157 6.92 2.33 -3.59
C LEU A 157 7.15 3.84 -3.82
N ILE A 158 7.18 4.65 -2.76
CA ILE A 158 7.23 6.12 -2.78
C ILE A 158 8.35 6.69 -3.69
N PHE A 159 9.41 5.92 -3.92
CA PHE A 159 10.48 6.26 -4.86
C PHE A 159 9.98 6.63 -6.26
N HIS A 160 8.83 6.09 -6.71
CA HIS A 160 8.24 6.39 -8.02
C HIS A 160 7.77 7.85 -8.16
N HIS A 161 7.69 8.61 -7.06
CA HIS A 161 7.44 10.06 -7.10
C HIS A 161 8.71 10.86 -7.39
N ALA A 162 9.88 10.22 -7.35
CA ALA A 162 11.17 10.86 -7.54
C ALA A 162 12.17 9.89 -8.23
N TRP A 163 11.86 9.45 -9.45
CA TRP A 163 12.66 8.49 -10.23
C TRP A 163 14.16 8.80 -10.27
N ALA A 164 14.54 10.06 -10.48
CA ALA A 164 15.93 10.50 -10.50
C ALA A 164 16.71 10.18 -9.19
N ASN A 165 16.01 10.03 -8.07
CA ASN A 165 16.57 9.71 -6.76
C ASN A 165 16.14 8.32 -6.24
N ALA A 166 15.45 7.53 -7.05
CA ALA A 166 14.70 6.38 -6.56
C ALA A 166 15.58 5.33 -5.89
N ALA A 167 16.72 4.97 -6.51
CA ALA A 167 17.68 4.05 -5.94
C ALA A 167 18.21 4.51 -4.56
N ARG A 168 18.40 5.83 -4.36
CA ARG A 168 18.83 6.38 -3.07
C ARG A 168 17.70 6.33 -2.04
N LEU A 169 16.51 6.81 -2.41
CA LEU A 169 15.34 6.86 -1.52
C LEU A 169 14.90 5.47 -1.05
N PHE A 170 15.12 4.45 -1.88
CA PHE A 170 14.67 3.09 -1.64
C PHE A 170 15.80 2.14 -1.19
N SER A 171 16.97 2.66 -0.81
CA SER A 171 18.10 1.83 -0.33
C SER A 171 18.19 1.75 1.20
N GLY A 172 17.58 2.68 1.93
CA GLY A 172 17.75 2.79 3.38
C GLY A 172 16.95 1.78 4.22
N PRO A 173 17.24 1.73 5.54
CA PRO A 173 16.46 0.95 6.50
C PRO A 173 15.00 1.40 6.51
N TYR A 174 14.11 0.41 6.59
CA TYR A 174 12.69 0.64 6.78
C TYR A 174 12.41 1.03 8.24
N ASP A 175 11.54 2.02 8.44
CA ASP A 175 11.12 2.46 9.76
C ASP A 175 9.99 1.55 10.27
N VAL A 176 10.19 0.98 11.46
CA VAL A 176 9.27 0.01 12.07
C VAL A 176 8.61 0.52 13.34
N ASP A 177 8.96 1.75 13.76
CA ASP A 177 8.59 2.28 15.08
C ASP A 177 7.06 2.38 15.25
N ASP A 178 6.36 2.82 14.20
CA ASP A 178 4.90 2.96 14.21
C ASP A 178 4.16 1.75 13.60
N HIS A 179 4.88 0.75 13.09
CA HIS A 179 4.27 -0.36 12.35
C HIS A 179 3.45 -1.28 13.28
N VAL A 180 2.17 -1.50 12.94
CA VAL A 180 1.18 -2.11 13.84
C VAL A 180 1.55 -3.53 14.31
N LEU A 181 2.26 -4.30 13.48
CA LEU A 181 2.64 -5.68 13.79
C LEU A 181 4.05 -5.84 14.36
N THR A 182 4.84 -4.75 14.51
CA THR A 182 6.20 -4.81 15.05
C THR A 182 6.28 -5.54 16.40
N PRO A 183 5.36 -5.34 17.37
CA PRO A 183 5.42 -6.05 18.65
C PRO A 183 5.29 -7.58 18.58
N ARG A 184 4.77 -8.13 17.48
CA ARG A 184 4.59 -9.58 17.27
C ARG A 184 5.56 -10.16 16.24
N ALA A 185 6.29 -9.34 15.49
CA ALA A 185 7.12 -9.77 14.38
C ALA A 185 8.49 -10.36 14.81
N THR A 186 8.51 -11.38 15.68
CA THR A 186 9.75 -11.92 16.25
C THR A 186 10.47 -12.96 15.38
N GLU A 187 9.91 -13.33 14.22
CA GLU A 187 10.42 -14.37 13.31
C GLU A 187 10.89 -13.78 11.95
N LEU A 188 11.44 -12.57 11.96
CA LEU A 188 11.76 -11.82 10.73
C LEU A 188 12.79 -12.54 9.83
N ALA A 189 13.76 -13.23 10.42
CA ALA A 189 14.74 -14.02 9.68
C ALA A 189 14.10 -15.22 8.95
N ALA A 190 13.05 -15.82 9.53
CA ALA A 190 12.32 -16.91 8.88
C ALA A 190 11.48 -16.38 7.71
N ALA A 191 10.82 -15.23 7.90
CA ALA A 191 10.11 -14.53 6.82
C ALA A 191 11.06 -14.14 5.66
N GLU A 192 12.26 -13.63 5.96
CA GLU A 192 13.27 -13.33 4.94
C GLU A 192 13.68 -14.58 4.15
N ALA A 193 13.98 -15.68 4.84
CA ALA A 193 14.36 -16.94 4.20
C ALA A 193 13.23 -17.51 3.33
N GLU A 194 11.96 -17.28 3.69
CA GLU A 194 10.79 -17.69 2.92
C GLU A 194 10.56 -16.81 1.68
N PHE A 195 10.60 -15.48 1.84
CA PHE A 195 10.13 -14.55 0.82
C PHE A 195 11.23 -14.07 -0.13
N ALA A 196 12.45 -13.82 0.35
CA ALA A 196 13.52 -13.25 -0.49
C ALA A 196 13.80 -14.10 -1.76
N PRO A 197 13.90 -15.44 -1.70
CA PRO A 197 14.16 -16.26 -2.89
C PRO A 197 13.01 -16.27 -3.90
N ARG A 198 11.79 -15.88 -3.49
CA ARG A 198 10.60 -15.88 -4.35
C ARG A 198 10.49 -14.60 -5.18
N VAL A 199 11.10 -13.50 -4.73
CA VAL A 199 11.12 -12.22 -5.45
C VAL A 199 12.17 -12.27 -6.57
N THR A 200 11.75 -12.83 -7.71
CA THR A 200 12.59 -13.02 -8.91
C THR A 200 12.26 -11.99 -9.99
N GLU A 201 13.14 -11.87 -10.99
CA GLU A 201 12.90 -11.00 -12.15
C GLU A 201 11.63 -11.41 -12.89
N ASP A 202 11.45 -12.70 -13.14
CA ASP A 202 10.27 -13.24 -13.81
C ASP A 202 8.97 -12.87 -13.07
N LEU A 203 8.97 -13.02 -11.73
CA LEU A 203 7.82 -12.65 -10.90
C LEU A 203 7.52 -11.15 -11.01
N LEU A 204 8.54 -10.31 -10.91
CA LEU A 204 8.37 -8.86 -10.98
C LEU A 204 7.90 -8.42 -12.36
N ARG A 205 8.43 -9.02 -13.44
CA ARG A 205 7.99 -8.79 -14.82
C ARG A 205 6.53 -9.18 -15.04
N GLU A 206 6.11 -10.33 -14.50
CA GLU A 206 4.71 -10.76 -14.52
C GLU A 206 3.80 -9.71 -13.85
N ILE A 207 4.19 -9.22 -12.68
CA ILE A 207 3.41 -8.26 -11.89
C ILE A 207 3.33 -6.89 -12.57
N VAL A 208 4.45 -6.31 -13.03
CA VAL A 208 4.42 -4.98 -13.67
C VAL A 208 3.67 -4.98 -15.00
N ALA A 209 3.56 -6.15 -15.66
CA ALA A 209 2.74 -6.33 -16.85
C ALA A 209 1.22 -6.35 -16.55
N LEU A 210 0.81 -6.42 -15.29
CA LEU A 210 -0.60 -6.27 -14.89
C LEU A 210 -1.06 -4.80 -14.88
N VAL A 211 -0.13 -3.86 -14.74
CA VAL A 211 -0.40 -2.42 -14.70
C VAL A 211 -0.80 -1.93 -16.10
N PRO A 212 -1.97 -1.28 -16.27
CA PRO A 212 -2.38 -0.72 -17.55
C PRO A 212 -1.42 0.34 -18.10
N ASP A 213 -1.19 0.33 -19.42
CA ASP A 213 -0.37 1.35 -20.09
C ASP A 213 -0.85 2.77 -19.81
N ALA A 214 -2.17 2.99 -19.78
CA ALA A 214 -2.79 4.29 -19.51
C ALA A 214 -2.39 4.89 -18.14
N TRP A 215 -1.91 4.07 -17.20
CA TRP A 215 -1.45 4.54 -15.90
C TRP A 215 0.04 4.90 -15.87
N LEU A 216 0.82 4.39 -16.84
CA LEU A 216 2.25 4.61 -16.98
C LEU A 216 2.60 5.61 -18.10
N ASP A 217 1.68 5.84 -19.03
CA ASP A 217 1.88 6.73 -20.16
C ASP A 217 2.11 8.18 -19.71
N GLY A 218 3.08 8.83 -20.37
CA GLY A 218 3.51 10.20 -20.06
C GLY A 218 4.31 10.36 -18.77
N GLU A 219 4.79 9.27 -18.14
CA GLU A 219 5.66 9.36 -16.95
C GLU A 219 6.95 10.14 -17.28
N PRO A 220 7.25 11.26 -16.57
CA PRO A 220 8.42 12.07 -16.88
C PRO A 220 9.74 11.31 -16.73
N GLY A 221 10.58 11.39 -17.76
CA GLY A 221 11.90 10.75 -17.78
C GLY A 221 11.92 9.36 -18.41
N PHE A 222 10.82 8.89 -18.98
CA PHE A 222 10.72 7.60 -19.67
C PHE A 222 10.13 7.75 -21.07
N ASP A 223 10.58 6.89 -21.98
CA ASP A 223 10.14 6.89 -23.39
C ASP A 223 8.81 6.15 -23.62
N GLY A 224 8.21 5.60 -22.56
CA GLY A 224 6.90 4.93 -22.60
C GLY A 224 6.68 3.94 -21.46
N PRO A 225 5.50 3.30 -21.41
CA PRO A 225 5.10 2.37 -20.35
C PRO A 225 6.11 1.25 -20.05
N ASP A 226 6.70 0.65 -21.08
CA ASP A 226 7.65 -0.47 -20.91
C ASP A 226 8.93 -0.03 -20.22
N ALA A 227 9.44 1.17 -20.52
CA ALA A 227 10.62 1.72 -19.84
C ALA A 227 10.33 1.99 -18.35
N VAL A 228 9.10 2.38 -18.00
CA VAL A 228 8.67 2.54 -16.60
C VAL A 228 8.62 1.18 -15.90
N ARG A 229 8.09 0.14 -16.56
CA ARG A 229 8.05 -1.23 -16.03
C ARG A 229 9.45 -1.76 -15.74
N ASP A 230 10.38 -1.60 -16.69
CA ASP A 230 11.77 -2.00 -16.52
C ASP A 230 12.43 -1.29 -15.32
N ALA A 231 12.13 0.00 -15.11
CA ALA A 231 12.64 0.74 -13.97
C ALA A 231 12.08 0.25 -12.62
N TYR A 232 10.81 -0.15 -12.55
CA TYR A 232 10.26 -0.82 -11.37
C TYR A 232 10.99 -2.13 -11.08
N VAL A 233 11.18 -2.96 -12.11
CA VAL A 233 11.86 -4.26 -11.98
C VAL A 233 13.30 -4.07 -11.51
N GLU A 234 14.05 -3.13 -12.09
CA GLU A 234 15.44 -2.84 -11.71
C GLU A 234 15.57 -2.48 -10.23
N ILE A 235 14.73 -1.55 -9.75
CA ILE A 235 14.77 -1.09 -8.35
C ILE A 235 14.40 -2.20 -7.39
N LEU A 236 13.33 -2.94 -7.68
CA LEU A 236 12.82 -4.00 -6.81
C LEU A 236 13.78 -5.20 -6.77
N LEU A 237 14.40 -5.57 -7.90
CA LEU A 237 15.43 -6.61 -7.93
C LEU A 237 16.65 -6.24 -7.11
N LYS A 238 17.15 -5.00 -7.28
CA LYS A 238 18.28 -4.53 -6.49
C LYS A 238 17.98 -4.56 -4.99
N ARG A 239 16.77 -4.15 -4.59
CA ARG A 239 16.34 -4.23 -3.19
C ARG A 239 16.25 -5.68 -2.71
N ALA A 240 15.69 -6.59 -3.52
CA ALA A 240 15.57 -8.00 -3.17
C ALA A 240 16.94 -8.69 -2.97
N ALA A 241 17.97 -8.23 -3.68
CA ALA A 241 19.33 -8.74 -3.56
C ALA A 241 20.06 -8.32 -2.27
N GLU A 242 19.61 -7.25 -1.60
CA GLU A 242 20.28 -6.69 -0.43
C GLU A 242 19.36 -6.53 0.82
N PRO A 243 18.66 -7.58 1.31
CA PRO A 243 17.74 -7.47 2.46
C PRO A 243 18.36 -6.83 3.70
N ARG A 244 19.62 -7.14 3.99
CA ARG A 244 20.34 -6.66 5.18
C ARG A 244 20.56 -5.14 5.21
N VAL A 245 20.44 -4.46 4.08
CA VAL A 245 20.62 -3.00 4.01
C VAL A 245 19.35 -2.27 4.48
N TRP A 246 18.18 -2.86 4.22
CA TRP A 246 16.90 -2.20 4.45
C TRP A 246 16.00 -2.86 5.49
N LEU A 247 16.18 -4.15 5.76
CA LEU A 247 15.42 -4.87 6.77
C LEU A 247 16.04 -4.61 8.15
N PRO A 248 15.33 -3.91 9.05
CA PRO A 248 15.90 -3.57 10.35
C PRO A 248 16.04 -4.82 11.23
N SER A 249 17.08 -4.84 12.07
CA SER A 249 17.13 -5.79 13.18
C SER A 249 16.16 -5.32 14.27
N LEU A 250 15.28 -6.23 14.69
CA LEU A 250 14.34 -6.03 15.78
C LEU A 250 14.92 -6.45 17.14
N ASP A 251 16.22 -6.79 17.20
CA ASP A 251 16.88 -7.11 18.46
C ASP A 251 16.87 -5.88 19.38
N VAL A 252 15.99 -5.93 20.37
CA VAL A 252 15.65 -4.85 21.32
C VAL A 252 16.85 -4.36 22.16
N ALA A 253 18.03 -4.96 22.02
CA ALA A 253 19.26 -4.53 22.70
C ALA A 253 19.99 -3.38 21.99
N VAL A 254 19.82 -3.18 20.68
CA VAL A 254 20.70 -2.27 19.90
C VAL A 254 20.03 -0.94 19.53
N ASN A 255 18.70 -0.91 19.40
CA ASN A 255 17.96 0.24 18.87
C ASN A 255 17.02 0.91 19.89
N ARG A 256 17.45 1.09 21.14
CA ARG A 256 16.96 2.27 21.87
C ARG A 256 17.86 3.45 21.49
N PRO A 257 17.39 4.43 20.70
CA PRO A 257 17.84 5.78 20.94
C PRO A 257 17.68 6.01 22.44
N ARG A 258 18.74 6.45 23.12
CA ARG A 258 18.60 7.00 24.48
C ARG A 258 17.72 8.24 24.37
N THR A 259 16.41 8.06 24.28
CA THR A 259 15.43 9.06 24.68
C THR A 259 15.46 9.09 26.20
N ALA A 260 16.57 9.56 26.75
CA ALA A 260 16.50 10.32 27.97
C ALA A 260 15.43 11.38 27.69
N SER A 261 14.34 11.33 28.46
CA SER A 261 13.23 12.26 28.33
C SER A 261 13.77 13.68 28.32
N ARG A 262 13.85 14.31 27.14
CA ARG A 262 14.06 15.76 27.01
C ARG A 262 12.78 16.54 27.35
N ARG A 263 11.81 15.91 28.03
CA ARG A 263 10.73 16.63 28.70
C ARG A 263 11.36 17.42 29.85
N GLY A 264 11.54 18.73 29.65
CA GLY A 264 11.96 19.67 30.67
C GLY A 264 13.27 20.43 30.40
N ALA A 265 14.08 20.03 29.41
CA ALA A 265 15.40 20.66 29.20
C ALA A 265 15.34 22.13 28.72
N ASN A 266 14.19 22.57 28.20
CA ASN A 266 13.95 23.95 27.74
C ASN A 266 12.78 24.62 28.48
N ARG A 267 12.41 24.18 29.69
CA ARG A 267 11.36 24.87 30.46
C ARG A 267 11.97 26.13 31.10
N PRO A 268 11.48 27.34 30.76
CA PRO A 268 11.92 28.56 31.45
C PRO A 268 11.54 28.47 32.94
N GLY A 269 12.47 28.77 33.83
CA GLY A 269 12.35 28.57 35.29
C GLY A 269 11.25 29.36 36.01
N TRP A 270 10.42 30.13 35.30
CA TRP A 270 9.31 30.92 35.86
C TRP A 270 7.96 30.19 35.83
N LEU A 271 7.87 29.03 35.17
CA LEU A 271 6.70 28.16 35.23
C LEU A 271 6.87 27.15 36.36
N GLY A 272 6.45 27.54 37.56
CA GLY A 272 6.49 26.68 38.76
C GLY A 272 5.62 25.44 38.63
N GLY A 273 6.18 24.28 38.98
CA GLY A 273 5.53 22.97 39.08
C GLY A 273 6.57 21.87 39.34
N PRO A 274 6.26 20.80 40.09
CA PRO A 274 7.25 19.78 40.45
C PRO A 274 7.75 19.03 39.21
N ALA A 275 9.05 18.71 39.25
CA ALA A 275 9.80 18.01 38.20
C ALA A 275 9.32 16.57 37.99
#